data_AF-A0A3D9LJ43-F1
#
_entry.id   AF-A0A3D9LJ43-F1
#
_cell.length_a   1.000
_cell.length_b   1.000
_cell.length_c   1.000
_cell.angle_alpha   90.00
_cell.angle_beta   90.00
_cell.angle_gamma   90.00
#
_symmetry.space_group_name_H-M   'P 1'
#
loop_
_entity.id
_entity.type
_entity.pdbx_description
1 polymer ?
#
loop_
_entity_poly.entity_id
_entity_poly.type
_entity_poly.pdbx_seq_one_letter_code
_entity_poly.pdbx_strand_id
1 'polypeptide(L)'
;MYKYLPYLEKAFLATSALGFILQSMGIEITELLIIGLSGLAVSFFLNAHKPAEEPSSPSDEPKGFGHLLGFVILPKIAWISCAIATVGILFNIMQFGNDQGSTMLYIGGFNLLMISVILIAMNFTQGGLIHQMQPLLLRATPLMIIVGYLLFK
;
A
#
# COMPACT_ATOMS: atom_id res chain seq x y z
N MET A 1 -15.52 -12.05 -6.11
CA MET A 1 -14.35 -11.43 -6.78
C MET A 1 -13.16 -11.25 -5.82
N TYR A 2 -13.33 -10.66 -4.64
CA TYR A 2 -12.23 -10.39 -3.69
C TYR A 2 -11.53 -11.60 -3.05
N LYS A 3 -12.08 -12.81 -3.17
CA LYS A 3 -11.54 -14.04 -2.54
C LYS A 3 -10.13 -14.40 -3.03
N TYR A 4 -9.83 -14.11 -4.29
CA TYR A 4 -8.53 -14.43 -4.90
C TYR A 4 -7.52 -13.28 -4.84
N LEU A 5 -7.96 -12.08 -4.45
CA LEU A 5 -7.13 -10.87 -4.44
C LEU A 5 -5.87 -11.00 -3.57
N PRO A 6 -5.91 -11.60 -2.36
CA PRO A 6 -4.70 -11.80 -1.56
C PRO A 6 -3.69 -12.76 -2.21
N TYR A 7 -4.14 -13.70 -3.03
CA TYR A 7 -3.26 -14.63 -3.74
C TYR A 7 -2.59 -13.96 -4.93
N LEU A 8 -3.34 -13.13 -5.68
CA LEU A 8 -2.80 -12.32 -6.77
C LEU A 8 -1.77 -11.31 -6.25
N GLU A 9 -2.07 -10.63 -5.14
CA GLU A 9 -1.13 -9.70 -4.50
C GLU A 9 0.20 -10.39 -4.15
N LYS A 10 0.16 -11.58 -3.54
CA LYS A 10 1.36 -12.36 -3.22
C LYS A 10 2.12 -12.80 -4.47
N ALA A 11 1.40 -13.23 -5.51
CA ALA A 11 2.01 -13.63 -6.77
C ALA A 11 2.74 -12.44 -7.40
N PHE A 12 2.10 -11.28 -7.51
CA PHE A 12 2.72 -10.07 -8.05
C PHE A 12 3.88 -9.56 -7.18
N LEU A 13 3.77 -9.67 -5.85
CA LEU A 13 4.87 -9.35 -4.94
C LEU A 13 6.08 -10.25 -5.16
N ALA A 14 5.87 -11.55 -5.32
CA ALA A 14 6.93 -12.50 -5.65
C ALA A 14 7.53 -12.21 -7.03
N THR A 15 6.71 -11.90 -8.04
CA THR A 15 7.17 -11.53 -9.38
C THR A 15 8.02 -10.25 -9.35
N SER A 16 7.58 -9.20 -8.65
CA SER A 16 8.34 -7.97 -8.47
C SER A 16 9.65 -8.19 -7.71
N ALA A 17 9.63 -8.99 -6.65
CA ALA A 17 10.83 -9.31 -5.88
C ALA A 17 11.85 -10.08 -6.73
N LEU A 18 11.41 -11.09 -7.48
CA LEU A 18 12.26 -11.83 -8.41
C LEU A 18 12.83 -10.92 -9.51
N GLY A 19 11.98 -10.09 -10.13
CA GLY A 19 12.42 -9.12 -11.12
C GLY A 19 13.51 -8.18 -10.58
N PHE A 20 13.32 -7.65 -9.36
CA PHE A 20 14.30 -6.79 -8.71
C PHE A 20 15.63 -7.51 -8.41
N ILE A 21 15.59 -8.74 -7.90
CA ILE A 21 16.79 -9.55 -7.63
C ILE A 21 17.54 -9.82 -8.94
N LEU A 22 16.85 -10.25 -9.99
CA LEU A 22 17.48 -10.55 -11.28
C LEU A 22 18.10 -9.30 -11.91
N GLN A 23 17.42 -8.16 -11.82
CA GLN A 23 17.96 -6.87 -12.27
C GLN A 23 19.21 -6.47 -11.46
N SER A 24 19.23 -6.71 -10.14
CA SER A 24 20.40 -6.43 -9.29
C SER A 24 21.61 -7.31 -9.62
N MET A 25 21.38 -8.49 -10.24
CA MET A 25 22.43 -9.39 -10.73
C MET A 25 22.90 -9.04 -12.15
N GLY A 26 22.39 -7.96 -12.76
CA GLY A 26 22.72 -7.55 -14.11
C GLY A 26 21.99 -8.33 -15.21
N ILE A 27 20.94 -9.08 -14.86
CA ILE A 27 20.08 -9.75 -15.84
C ILE A 27 18.95 -8.78 -16.23
N GLU A 28 18.95 -8.34 -17.48
CA GLU A 28 17.98 -7.38 -18.01
C GLU A 28 16.60 -8.05 -18.21
N ILE A 29 15.80 -8.13 -17.13
CA ILE A 29 14.41 -8.61 -17.17
C ILE A 29 13.50 -7.53 -16.55
N THR A 30 13.55 -6.34 -17.14
CA THR A 30 12.79 -5.18 -16.68
C THR A 30 11.28 -5.39 -16.87
N GLU A 31 10.87 -6.16 -17.88
CA GLU A 31 9.47 -6.45 -18.18
C GLU A 31 8.80 -7.23 -17.05
N LEU A 32 9.50 -8.18 -16.44
CA LEU A 32 8.97 -8.97 -15.32
C LEU A 32 8.69 -8.07 -14.10
N LEU A 33 9.60 -7.13 -13.84
CA LEU A 33 9.44 -6.14 -12.77
C LEU A 33 8.25 -5.20 -13.04
N ILE A 34 8.10 -4.72 -14.29
CA ILE A 34 6.97 -3.87 -14.72
C ILE A 34 5.64 -4.61 -14.56
N ILE A 35 5.56 -5.87 -15.00
CA ILE A 35 4.33 -6.69 -14.90
C ILE A 35 3.96 -6.89 -13.43
N GLY A 36 4.94 -7.26 -12.58
CA GLY A 36 4.72 -7.44 -11.15
C GLY A 36 4.22 -6.15 -10.48
N LEU A 37 4.89 -5.02 -10.73
CA LEU A 37 4.53 -3.73 -10.12
C LEU A 37 3.17 -3.23 -10.62
N SER A 38 2.85 -3.42 -11.91
CA SER A 38 1.53 -3.09 -12.46
C SER A 38 0.43 -3.91 -11.78
N GLY A 39 0.64 -5.22 -11.64
CA GLY A 39 -0.29 -6.11 -10.96
C GLY A 39 -0.47 -5.77 -9.47
N LEU A 40 0.61 -5.38 -8.78
CA LEU A 40 0.55 -4.87 -7.41
C LEU A 40 -0.24 -3.57 -7.30
N ALA A 41 -0.01 -2.59 -8.18
CA ALA A 41 -0.72 -1.33 -8.18
C ALA A 41 -2.24 -1.55 -8.33
N VAL A 42 -2.64 -2.41 -9.28
CA VAL A 42 -4.04 -2.79 -9.48
C VAL A 42 -4.58 -3.54 -8.25
N SER A 43 -3.80 -4.46 -7.68
CA SER A 43 -4.22 -5.23 -6.49
C SER A 43 -4.46 -4.33 -5.28
N PHE A 44 -3.57 -3.36 -5.03
CA PHE A 44 -3.75 -2.35 -3.98
C PHE A 44 -4.96 -1.47 -4.23
N PHE A 45 -5.16 -1.02 -5.47
CA PHE A 45 -6.34 -0.24 -5.83
C PHE A 45 -7.65 -1.01 -5.62
N LEU A 46 -7.70 -2.30 -6.00
CA LEU A 46 -8.87 -3.14 -5.79
C LEU A 46 -9.11 -3.44 -4.30
N ASN A 47 -8.05 -3.59 -3.50
CA ASN A 47 -8.17 -3.76 -2.05
C ASN A 47 -8.78 -2.52 -1.39
N ALA A 48 -8.51 -1.30 -1.88
CA ALA A 48 -9.18 -0.09 -1.40
C ALA A 48 -10.70 -0.10 -1.63
N HIS A 49 -11.18 -0.82 -2.64
CA HIS A 49 -12.60 -0.91 -2.98
C HIS A 49 -13.30 -2.10 -2.32
N LYS A 50 -12.56 -2.96 -1.61
CA LYS A 50 -13.18 -4.03 -0.82
C LYS A 50 -14.09 -3.41 0.25
N PRO A 51 -15.31 -3.94 0.48
CA PRO A 51 -16.14 -3.53 1.61
C PRO A 51 -15.36 -3.75 2.91
N ALA A 52 -15.46 -2.80 3.85
CA ALA A 52 -14.86 -2.97 5.16
C ALA A 52 -15.56 -4.18 5.82
N GLU A 53 -14.77 -5.19 6.20
CA GLU A 53 -15.26 -6.27 7.05
C GLU A 53 -15.32 -5.70 8.46
N GLU A 54 -16.49 -5.15 8.82
CA GLU A 54 -16.68 -4.69 10.18
C GLU A 54 -16.65 -5.89 11.13
N PRO A 55 -15.92 -5.82 12.26
CA PRO A 55 -16.11 -6.78 13.32
C PRO A 55 -17.58 -6.73 13.74
N SER A 56 -18.22 -7.89 13.78
CA SER A 56 -19.60 -8.04 14.25
C SER A 56 -19.65 -7.59 15.71
N SER A 57 -20.00 -6.31 15.93
CA SER A 57 -20.26 -5.80 17.26
C SER A 57 -21.65 -6.28 17.68
N PRO A 58 -21.80 -6.92 18.86
CA PRO A 58 -23.10 -7.36 19.35
C PRO A 58 -23.99 -6.21 19.86
N SER A 59 -23.53 -4.96 19.80
CA SER A 59 -24.26 -3.78 20.28
C SER A 59 -24.75 -2.90 19.12
N ASP A 60 -26.05 -2.62 19.10
CA ASP A 60 -26.74 -1.65 18.23
C ASP A 60 -26.37 -0.17 18.53
N GLU A 61 -25.21 0.08 19.16
CA GLU A 61 -24.79 1.44 19.47
C GLU A 61 -24.26 2.15 18.22
N PRO A 62 -24.61 3.43 18.02
CA PRO A 62 -24.14 4.20 16.88
C PRO A 62 -22.61 4.31 16.93
N LYS A 63 -21.95 3.75 15.92
CA LYS A 63 -20.50 3.80 15.76
C LYS A 63 -20.08 5.26 15.54
N GLY A 64 -19.29 5.80 16.48
CA GLY A 64 -18.79 7.17 16.42
C GLY A 64 -17.80 7.41 15.27
N PHE A 65 -17.52 8.68 14.96
CA PHE A 65 -16.64 9.09 13.86
C PHE A 65 -15.25 8.43 13.90
N GLY A 66 -14.67 8.24 15.10
CA GLY A 66 -13.39 7.56 15.26
C GLY A 66 -13.39 6.11 14.75
N HIS A 67 -14.48 5.38 14.96
CA HIS A 67 -14.64 4.03 14.40
C HIS A 67 -14.69 4.09 12.87
N LEU A 68 -15.47 5.00 12.30
CA LEU A 68 -15.61 5.15 10.85
C LEU A 68 -14.27 5.55 10.20
N LEU A 69 -13.53 6.46 10.84
CA LEU A 69 -12.20 6.87 10.42
C LEU A 69 -11.21 5.70 10.44
N GLY A 70 -11.14 4.96 11.55
CA GLY A 70 -10.20 3.87 11.75
C GLY A 70 -10.47 2.61 10.92
N PHE A 71 -11.74 2.24 10.73
CA PHE A 71 -12.10 0.96 10.09
C PHE A 71 -12.49 1.09 8.62
N VAL A 72 -12.90 2.28 8.17
CA VAL A 72 -13.37 2.47 6.80
C VAL A 72 -12.45 3.41 6.03
N ILE A 73 -12.18 4.60 6.56
CA ILE A 73 -11.51 5.66 5.79
C ILE A 73 -10.00 5.41 5.70
N LEU A 74 -9.30 5.26 6.84
CA LEU A 74 -7.85 5.11 6.87
C LEU A 74 -7.34 3.87 6.10
N PRO A 75 -7.96 2.68 6.22
CA PRO A 75 -7.53 1.52 5.43
C PRO A 75 -7.65 1.77 3.92
N LYS A 76 -8.73 2.43 3.47
CA LYS A 76 -8.94 2.75 2.05
C LYS A 76 -7.88 3.71 1.53
N ILE A 77 -7.63 4.81 2.26
CA ILE A 77 -6.61 5.78 1.88
C ILE A 77 -5.23 5.13 1.84
N ALA A 78 -4.93 4.23 2.78
CA ALA A 78 -3.65 3.54 2.80
C ALA A 78 -3.46 2.61 1.60
N TRP A 79 -4.47 1.82 1.23
CA TRP A 79 -4.43 1.01 0.02
C TRP A 79 -4.26 1.84 -1.25
N ILE A 80 -4.97 2.97 -1.36
CA ILE A 80 -4.80 3.91 -2.48
C ILE A 80 -3.39 4.48 -2.50
N SER A 81 -2.84 4.85 -1.33
CA SER A 81 -1.50 5.40 -1.22
C SER A 81 -0.43 4.38 -1.63
N CYS A 82 -0.60 3.11 -1.26
CA CYS A 82 0.23 2.01 -1.74
C CYS A 82 0.16 1.87 -3.27
N ALA A 83 -1.04 1.97 -3.85
CA ALA A 83 -1.20 1.92 -5.31
C ALA A 83 -0.46 3.09 -6.00
N ILE A 84 -0.65 4.31 -5.52
CA ILE A 84 0.02 5.52 -6.06
C ILE A 84 1.54 5.40 -5.96
N ALA A 85 2.06 5.02 -4.79
CA ALA A 85 3.50 4.83 -4.62
C ALA A 85 4.06 3.72 -5.53
N THR A 86 3.32 2.61 -5.72
CA THR A 86 3.72 1.53 -6.65
C THR A 86 3.78 2.03 -8.10
N VAL A 87 2.82 2.85 -8.53
CA VAL A 87 2.86 3.49 -9.86
C VAL A 87 4.04 4.46 -9.97
N GLY A 88 4.33 5.23 -8.91
CA GLY A 88 5.50 6.11 -8.86
C GLY A 88 6.83 5.36 -8.99
N ILE A 89 6.95 4.18 -8.37
CA ILE A 89 8.11 3.28 -8.53
C ILE A 89 8.22 2.83 -9.99
N LEU A 90 7.11 2.40 -10.60
CA LEU A 90 7.06 1.94 -11.98
C LEU A 90 7.46 3.05 -12.96
N PHE A 91 6.98 4.28 -12.74
CA PHE A 91 7.33 5.44 -13.57
C PHE A 91 8.82 5.79 -13.47
N ASN A 92 9.40 5.67 -12.26
CA ASN A 92 10.84 5.87 -12.05
C ASN A 92 11.67 4.80 -12.77
N ILE A 93 11.28 3.53 -12.70
CA ILE A 93 11.99 2.42 -13.38
C ILE A 93 11.93 2.58 -14.89
N MET A 94 10.77 2.95 -15.44
CA MET A 94 10.59 3.14 -16.88
C MET A 94 11.27 4.41 -17.42
N GLN A 95 11.87 5.24 -16.56
CA GLN A 95 12.49 6.51 -16.93
C GLN A 95 11.58 7.35 -17.83
N PHE A 96 10.27 7.38 -17.54
CA PHE A 96 9.39 8.35 -18.18
C PHE A 96 9.92 9.72 -17.78
N GLY A 97 10.57 10.42 -18.72
CA GLY A 97 11.48 11.55 -18.52
C GLY A 97 10.85 12.84 -17.98
N ASN A 98 10.02 12.73 -16.95
CA ASN A 98 9.32 13.81 -16.29
C ASN A 98 9.24 13.51 -14.78
N ASP A 99 9.25 14.54 -13.93
CA ASP A 99 9.24 14.44 -12.46
C ASP A 99 7.94 13.86 -11.87
N GLN A 100 7.07 13.31 -12.72
CA GLN A 100 5.79 12.71 -12.36
C GLN A 100 5.97 11.47 -11.48
N GLY A 101 6.99 10.65 -11.75
CA GLY A 101 7.30 9.48 -10.92
C GLY A 101 7.64 9.88 -9.49
N SER A 102 8.54 10.85 -9.32
CA SER A 102 8.93 11.40 -8.01
C SER A 102 7.76 12.06 -7.30
N THR A 103 6.92 12.82 -8.03
CA THR A 103 5.70 13.44 -7.47
C THR A 103 4.75 12.37 -6.90
N MET A 104 4.54 11.27 -7.63
CA MET A 104 3.70 10.16 -7.14
C MET A 104 4.31 9.46 -5.93
N LEU A 105 5.64 9.28 -5.90
CA LEU A 105 6.35 8.74 -4.73
C LEU A 105 6.15 9.63 -3.50
N TYR A 106 6.26 10.96 -3.64
CA TYR A 106 6.01 11.89 -2.54
C TYR A 106 4.57 11.82 -2.04
N ILE A 107 3.57 11.84 -2.94
CA ILE A 107 2.16 11.77 -2.56
C ILE A 107 1.85 10.46 -1.83
N GLY A 108 2.25 9.33 -2.41
CA GLY A 108 2.00 8.01 -1.82
C GLY A 108 2.74 7.82 -0.49
N GLY A 109 4.02 8.18 -0.44
CA GLY A 109 4.86 8.07 0.75
C GLY A 109 4.39 8.98 1.89
N PHE A 110 4.10 10.25 1.59
CA PHE A 110 3.61 11.21 2.59
C PHE A 110 2.26 10.79 3.16
N ASN A 111 1.33 10.33 2.33
CA ASN A 111 0.04 9.84 2.80
C ASN A 111 0.19 8.60 3.70
N LEU A 112 1.06 7.64 3.34
CA LEU A 112 1.34 6.47 4.19
C LEU A 112 1.95 6.87 5.53
N LEU A 113 2.85 7.85 5.54
CA LEU A 113 3.44 8.39 6.77
C LEU A 113 2.36 9.05 7.65
N MET A 114 1.53 9.92 7.07
CA MET A 114 0.44 10.59 7.78
C MET A 114 -0.56 9.60 8.36
N ILE A 115 -0.95 8.58 7.60
CA ILE A 115 -1.84 7.52 8.09
C ILE A 115 -1.19 6.78 9.26
N SER A 116 0.10 6.44 9.16
CA SER A 116 0.82 5.77 10.23
C SER A 116 0.82 6.60 11.52
N VAL A 117 1.05 7.92 11.41
CA VAL A 117 0.99 8.85 12.55
C VAL A 117 -0.42 8.91 13.15
N ILE A 118 -1.46 9.05 12.31
CA ILE A 118 -2.86 9.09 12.78
C ILE A 118 -3.22 7.79 13.51
N LEU A 119 -2.82 6.63 12.98
CA LEU A 119 -3.11 5.34 13.60
C LEU A 119 -2.42 5.16 14.95
N ILE A 120 -1.18 5.61 15.06
CA ILE A 120 -0.46 5.61 16.34
C ILE A 120 -1.20 6.50 17.34
N ALA A 121 -1.57 7.72 16.95
CA ALA A 121 -2.32 8.65 17.81
C ALA A 121 -3.70 8.10 18.24
N MET A 122 -4.42 7.46 17.32
CA MET A 122 -5.71 6.82 17.61
C MET A 122 -5.55 5.61 18.54
N ASN A 123 -4.46 4.86 18.43
CA ASN A 123 -4.21 3.73 19.32
C ASN A 123 -4.01 4.17 20.77
N PHE A 124 -3.39 5.32 21.01
CA PHE A 124 -3.24 5.90 22.35
C PHE A 124 -4.57 6.35 22.97
N THR A 125 -5.57 6.69 22.15
CA THR A 125 -6.85 7.24 22.63
C THR A 125 -7.98 6.22 22.69
N GLN A 126 -7.99 5.23 21.79
CA GLN A 126 -9.12 4.30 21.61
C GLN A 126 -8.78 2.83 21.82
N GLY A 127 -7.51 2.47 22.06
CA GLY A 127 -7.08 1.12 22.46
C GLY A 127 -7.50 -0.02 21.53
N GLY A 128 -6.59 -0.53 20.70
CA GLY A 128 -6.80 -1.78 19.96
C GLY A 128 -7.13 -1.65 18.47
N LEU A 129 -7.27 -0.43 17.94
CA LEU A 129 -7.37 -0.17 16.50
C LEU A 129 -6.13 -0.62 15.71
N ILE A 130 -4.95 -0.58 16.34
CA ILE A 130 -3.68 -0.93 15.68
C ILE A 130 -3.61 -2.42 15.31
N HIS A 131 -4.25 -3.30 16.09
CA HIS A 131 -4.21 -4.75 15.85
C HIS A 131 -4.91 -5.14 14.54
N GLN A 132 -5.98 -4.42 14.18
CA GLN A 132 -6.70 -4.68 12.93
C GLN A 132 -6.02 -4.08 11.71
N MET A 133 -5.20 -3.02 11.89
CA MET A 133 -4.46 -2.37 10.81
C MET A 133 -3.01 -2.84 10.67
N GLN A 134 -2.54 -3.68 11.59
CA GLN A 134 -1.24 -4.34 11.53
C GLN A 134 -0.95 -5.04 10.20
N PRO A 135 -1.87 -5.82 9.58
CA PRO A 135 -1.58 -6.46 8.29
C PRO A 135 -1.36 -5.45 7.16
N LEU A 136 -1.97 -4.26 7.26
CA LEU A 136 -1.79 -3.20 6.27
C LEU A 136 -0.46 -2.47 6.47
N LEU A 137 -0.09 -2.15 7.72
CA LEU A 137 1.19 -1.51 8.04
C LEU A 137 2.39 -2.39 7.66
N LEU A 138 2.29 -3.70 7.93
CA LEU A 138 3.33 -4.67 7.54
C LEU A 138 3.51 -4.74 6.02
N ARG A 139 2.44 -4.59 5.24
CA ARG A 139 2.49 -4.57 3.77
C ARG A 139 3.00 -3.24 3.21
N ALA A 140 2.70 -2.13 3.88
CA ALA A 140 3.16 -0.80 3.48
C ALA A 140 4.65 -0.57 3.80
N THR A 141 5.21 -1.25 4.80
CA THR A 141 6.62 -1.08 5.22
C THR A 141 7.63 -1.32 4.10
N PRO A 142 7.63 -2.45 3.36
CA PRO A 142 8.58 -2.64 2.27
C PRO A 142 8.42 -1.57 1.18
N LEU A 143 7.19 -1.14 0.92
CA LEU A 143 6.92 -0.07 -0.04
C LEU A 143 7.52 1.26 0.42
N MET A 144 7.36 1.63 1.70
CA MET A 144 7.93 2.85 2.26
C MET A 144 9.46 2.86 2.21
N ILE A 145 10.11 1.70 2.42
CA ILE A 145 11.56 1.57 2.30
C ILE A 145 11.99 1.85 0.85
N ILE A 146 11.30 1.28 -0.14
CA ILE A 146 11.60 1.50 -1.56
C ILE A 146 11.36 2.96 -1.94
N VAL A 147 10.25 3.55 -1.50
CA VAL A 147 9.93 4.97 -1.74
C VAL A 147 11.03 5.85 -1.16
N GLY A 148 11.46 5.60 0.08
CA GLY A 148 12.56 6.33 0.70
C GLY A 148 13.87 6.18 -0.09
N TYR A 149 14.23 4.94 -0.45
CA TYR A 149 15.42 4.69 -1.25
C TYR A 149 15.42 5.45 -2.58
N LEU A 150 14.30 5.45 -3.32
CA LEU A 150 14.21 6.12 -4.61
C LEU A 150 14.19 7.66 -4.50
N LEU A 151 13.61 8.22 -3.43
CA LEU A 151 13.56 9.67 -3.23
C LEU A 151 14.90 10.27 -2.76
N PHE A 152 15.75 9.47 -2.11
CA PHE A 152 17.06 9.91 -1.59
C PHE A 152 18.26 9.39 -2.40
N LYS A 153 18.02 8.73 -3.53
CA LYS A 153 19.05 8.31 -4.51
C LYS A 153 19.35 9.46 -5.47
#